data_AF-A0A9X2AGV7-F1
#
_entry.id   AF-A0A9X2AGV7-F1
#
_cell.length_a   1.000
_cell.length_b   1.000
_cell.length_c   1.000
_cell.angle_alpha   90.00
_cell.angle_beta   90.00
_cell.angle_gamma   90.00
#
_symmetry.space_group_name_H-M   'P 1'
#
loop_
_entity.id
_entity.type
_entity.pdbx_description
1 polymer ?
#
loop_
_entity_poly.entity_id
_entity_poly.type
_entity_poly.pdbx_seq_one_letter_code
_entity_poly.pdbx_strand_id
1 'polypeptide(L)'
;MQKWHSRYVQWVLILVLSAPVLAAVKPPLTHQQYLEDFDFFWETIRDSYGYFNQKQTDWPRVRTIYRAQADTVNSRRAFVRLLGNALAELYDNHASLGTNRPDSRRLVPTGTDVWATFVQGRAVVQQVRAGYGAERAGLRPGAVIETVNGVPVSEAIRPFLP
;
A
#
# COMPACT_ATOMS: atom_id res chain seq x y z
N MET A 1 1.44 26.86 73.40
CA MET A 1 -0.01 26.67 73.20
C MET A 1 -0.42 27.39 71.92
N GLN A 2 -0.60 26.68 70.81
CA GLN A 2 -1.10 27.28 69.56
C GLN A 2 -1.90 26.20 68.81
N LYS A 3 -3.22 26.31 68.87
CA LYS A 3 -4.17 25.35 68.30
C LYS A 3 -4.31 25.58 66.79
N TRP A 4 -3.92 24.59 65.99
CA TRP A 4 -4.16 24.58 64.55
C TRP A 4 -5.62 24.22 64.26
N HIS A 5 -6.29 25.03 63.43
CA HIS A 5 -7.69 24.85 63.06
C HIS A 5 -7.81 23.85 61.91
N SER A 6 -8.66 22.84 62.11
CA SER A 6 -9.09 21.86 61.11
C SER A 6 -9.85 22.55 59.98
N ARG A 7 -9.46 22.32 58.72
CA ARG A 7 -10.22 22.76 57.54
C ARG A 7 -10.93 21.55 56.95
N TYR A 8 -12.25 21.60 56.94
CA TYR A 8 -13.15 20.65 56.29
C TYR A 8 -12.81 20.54 54.80
N VAL A 9 -12.50 19.33 54.33
CA VAL A 9 -12.36 19.01 52.90
C VAL A 9 -13.72 18.58 52.39
N GLN A 10 -14.35 19.43 51.58
CA GLN A 10 -15.63 19.16 50.94
C GLN A 10 -15.35 18.39 49.64
N TRP A 11 -15.72 17.11 49.60
CA TRP A 11 -15.58 16.28 48.41
C TRP A 11 -16.65 16.67 47.38
N VAL A 12 -16.23 17.29 46.27
CA VAL A 12 -17.09 17.48 45.09
C VAL A 12 -16.99 16.22 44.24
N LEU A 13 -18.06 15.42 44.22
CA LEU A 13 -18.23 14.31 43.30
C LEU A 13 -18.60 14.85 41.92
N ILE A 14 -17.63 14.91 41.00
CA ILE A 14 -17.87 15.22 39.58
C ILE A 14 -18.33 13.93 38.89
N LEU A 15 -19.61 13.87 38.55
CA LEU A 15 -20.19 12.83 37.70
C LEU A 15 -19.87 13.16 36.23
N VAL A 16 -18.84 12.51 35.68
CA VAL A 16 -18.49 12.62 34.26
C VAL A 16 -19.42 11.71 33.45
N LEU A 17 -20.44 12.31 32.82
CA LEU A 17 -21.23 11.65 31.77
C LEU A 17 -20.35 11.46 30.53
N SER A 18 -19.85 10.25 30.32
CA SER A 18 -19.17 9.86 29.09
C SER A 18 -20.19 9.65 27.97
N ALA A 19 -20.47 10.70 27.20
CA ALA A 19 -21.19 10.54 25.94
C ALA A 19 -20.30 9.74 24.96
N PRO A 20 -20.81 8.67 24.32
CA PRO A 20 -20.05 7.97 23.30
C PRO A 20 -19.85 8.90 22.10
N VAL A 21 -18.59 9.21 21.78
CA VAL A 21 -18.25 9.88 20.53
C VAL A 21 -18.49 8.88 19.40
N LEU A 22 -19.61 9.04 18.69
CA LEU A 22 -19.82 8.35 17.42
C LEU A 22 -18.81 8.93 16.43
N ALA A 23 -17.77 8.15 16.11
CA ALA A 23 -16.83 8.50 15.07
C ALA A 23 -17.59 8.58 13.74
N ALA A 24 -17.64 9.77 13.13
CA ALA A 24 -18.25 9.96 11.82
C ALA A 24 -17.48 9.14 10.78
N VAL A 25 -18.17 8.18 10.15
CA VAL A 25 -17.62 7.43 9.02
C VAL A 25 -17.52 8.41 7.85
N LYS A 26 -16.30 8.68 7.36
CA LYS A 26 -16.12 9.50 6.16
C LYS A 26 -16.82 8.82 4.98
N PRO A 27 -17.62 9.56 4.18
CA PRO A 27 -18.24 8.99 3.00
C PRO A 27 -17.16 8.49 2.02
N PRO A 28 -17.46 7.45 1.22
CA PRO A 28 -16.56 7.04 0.14
C PRO A 28 -16.41 8.18 -0.87
N LEU A 29 -15.26 8.19 -1.56
CA LEU A 29 -15.03 9.15 -2.64
C LEU A 29 -16.00 8.89 -3.79
N THR A 30 -16.38 9.96 -4.48
CA THR A 30 -17.16 9.88 -5.71
C THR A 30 -16.28 9.48 -6.90
N HIS A 31 -16.89 9.05 -8.01
CA HIS A 31 -16.18 8.78 -9.26
C HIS A 31 -15.41 10.00 -9.76
N GLN A 32 -16.02 11.18 -9.69
CA GLN A 32 -15.37 12.44 -10.06
C GLN A 32 -14.14 12.72 -9.19
N GLN A 33 -14.22 12.49 -7.88
CA GLN A 33 -13.08 12.66 -6.98
C GLN A 33 -11.93 11.69 -7.31
N TYR A 34 -12.23 10.44 -7.72
CA TYR A 34 -11.19 9.52 -8.18
C TYR A 34 -10.50 10.00 -9.47
N LEU A 35 -11.25 10.59 -10.41
CA LEU A 35 -10.68 11.17 -11.62
C LEU A 35 -9.79 12.37 -11.31
N GLU A 36 -10.25 13.27 -10.44
CA GLU A 36 -9.50 14.45 -9.98
C GLU A 36 -8.20 14.03 -9.26
N ASP A 37 -8.28 13.07 -8.34
CA ASP A 37 -7.11 12.52 -7.64
C ASP A 37 -6.13 11.84 -8.61
N PHE A 38 -6.63 11.14 -9.64
CA PHE A 38 -5.78 10.51 -10.65
C PHE A 38 -5.06 11.57 -11.50
N ASP A 39 -5.77 12.59 -11.96
CA ASP A 39 -5.19 13.68 -12.73
C ASP A 39 -4.10 14.40 -11.91
N PHE A 40 -4.38 14.69 -10.63
CA PHE A 40 -3.39 15.27 -9.72
C PHE A 40 -2.16 14.39 -9.54
N PHE A 41 -2.33 13.08 -9.32
CA PHE A 41 -1.23 12.12 -9.24
C PHE A 41 -0.38 12.13 -10.52
N TRP A 42 -1.02 12.08 -11.68
CA TRP A 42 -0.32 12.01 -12.96
C TRP A 42 0.47 13.29 -13.25
N GLU A 43 -0.12 14.46 -12.99
CA GLU A 43 0.53 15.77 -13.13
C GLU A 43 1.70 15.93 -12.16
N THR A 44 1.52 15.52 -10.90
CA THR A 44 2.58 15.57 -9.89
C THR A 44 3.80 14.79 -10.35
N ILE A 45 3.62 13.58 -10.88
CA ILE A 45 4.75 12.77 -11.37
C ILE A 45 5.36 13.39 -12.62
N ARG A 46 4.54 13.85 -13.57
CA ARG A 46 5.01 14.57 -14.78
C ARG A 46 5.96 15.72 -14.39
N ASP A 47 5.59 16.49 -13.38
CA ASP A 47 6.28 17.73 -13.02
C ASP A 47 7.47 17.52 -12.07
N SER A 48 7.51 16.41 -11.33
CA SER A 48 8.52 16.18 -10.28
C SER A 48 9.47 15.01 -10.53
N TYR A 49 9.14 14.08 -11.42
CA TYR A 49 9.98 12.90 -11.64
C TYR A 49 11.21 13.24 -12.50
N GLY A 50 12.37 13.28 -11.86
CA GLY A 50 13.62 13.78 -12.47
C GLY A 50 14.31 12.87 -13.48
N TYR A 51 13.78 11.66 -13.73
CA TYR A 51 14.47 10.65 -14.56
C TYR A 51 13.78 10.34 -15.89
N PHE A 52 12.78 11.12 -16.31
CA PHE A 52 12.09 10.87 -17.58
C PHE A 52 13.04 10.84 -18.79
N ASN A 53 14.10 11.64 -18.78
CA ASN A 53 15.13 11.65 -19.82
C ASN A 53 15.97 10.35 -19.88
N GLN A 54 15.89 9.50 -18.86
CA GLN A 54 16.55 8.20 -18.78
C GLN A 54 15.59 7.02 -18.98
N LYS A 55 14.30 7.30 -19.21
CA LYS A 55 13.25 6.29 -19.37
C LYS A 55 12.70 6.31 -20.79
N GLN A 56 12.13 5.18 -21.21
CA GLN A 56 11.41 5.05 -22.48
C GLN A 56 9.89 5.12 -22.29
N THR A 57 9.42 5.49 -21.10
CA THR A 57 8.01 5.56 -20.74
C THR A 57 7.31 6.70 -21.48
N ASP A 58 6.26 6.38 -22.21
CA ASP A 58 5.32 7.37 -22.77
C ASP A 58 4.33 7.80 -21.67
N TRP A 59 4.72 8.80 -20.87
CA TRP A 59 3.90 9.29 -19.76
C TRP A 59 2.53 9.84 -20.19
N PRO A 60 2.39 10.58 -21.31
CA PRO A 60 1.09 10.92 -21.88
C PRO A 60 0.20 9.69 -22.18
N ARG A 61 0.77 8.61 -22.70
CA ARG A 61 0.04 7.37 -22.95
C ARG A 61 -0.44 6.71 -21.65
N VAL A 62 0.36 6.75 -20.58
CA VAL A 62 -0.05 6.30 -19.24
C VAL A 62 -1.33 7.01 -18.80
N ARG A 63 -1.41 8.34 -18.96
CA ARG A 63 -2.64 9.10 -18.63
C ARG A 63 -3.84 8.55 -19.39
N THR A 64 -3.70 8.36 -20.70
CA THR A 64 -4.79 7.91 -21.58
C THR A 64 -5.35 6.56 -21.12
N ILE A 65 -4.47 5.61 -20.80
CA ILE A 65 -4.86 4.24 -20.41
C ILE A 65 -5.51 4.25 -19.02
N TYR A 66 -4.85 4.85 -18.03
CA TYR A 66 -5.25 4.70 -16.63
C TYR A 66 -6.35 5.67 -16.20
N ARG A 67 -6.48 6.83 -16.85
CA ARG A 67 -7.61 7.74 -16.59
C ARG A 67 -8.95 7.11 -16.98
N ALA A 68 -8.99 6.38 -18.10
CA ALA A 68 -10.18 5.64 -18.53
C ALA A 68 -10.56 4.55 -17.51
N GLN A 69 -9.58 3.92 -16.87
CA GLN A 69 -9.84 2.93 -15.81
C GLN A 69 -10.30 3.59 -14.51
N ALA A 70 -9.81 4.79 -14.18
CA ALA A 70 -10.17 5.51 -12.96
C ALA A 70 -11.66 5.84 -12.91
N ASP A 71 -12.29 6.06 -14.07
CA ASP A 71 -13.73 6.29 -14.20
C ASP A 71 -14.57 5.09 -13.71
N THR A 72 -14.03 3.87 -13.79
CA THR A 72 -14.71 2.64 -13.38
C THR A 72 -14.45 2.25 -11.92
N VAL A 73 -13.58 2.99 -11.21
CA VAL A 73 -13.19 2.68 -9.84
C VAL A 73 -14.28 3.10 -8.86
N ASN A 74 -14.69 2.17 -8.00
CA ASN A 74 -15.73 2.38 -6.99
C ASN A 74 -15.24 2.15 -5.55
N SER A 75 -13.93 2.01 -5.34
CA SER A 75 -13.38 1.79 -4.00
C SER A 75 -11.94 2.26 -3.86
N ARG A 76 -11.57 2.69 -2.65
CA ARG A 76 -10.20 3.08 -2.31
C ARG A 76 -9.21 1.95 -2.60
N ARG A 77 -9.63 0.70 -2.40
CA ARG A 77 -8.80 -0.48 -2.68
C ARG A 77 -8.45 -0.58 -4.16
N ALA A 78 -9.45 -0.46 -5.03
CA ALA A 78 -9.25 -0.48 -6.48
C ALA A 78 -8.43 0.74 -6.94
N PHE A 79 -8.68 1.91 -6.35
CA PHE A 79 -7.94 3.13 -6.69
C PHE A 79 -6.44 3.03 -6.38
N VAL A 80 -6.07 2.56 -5.19
CA VAL A 80 -4.65 2.37 -4.83
C VAL A 80 -3.95 1.38 -5.78
N ARG A 81 -4.65 0.33 -6.21
CA ARG A 81 -4.11 -0.60 -7.22
C ARG A 81 -3.88 0.11 -8.56
N LEU A 82 -4.85 0.90 -9.01
CA LEU A 82 -4.76 1.66 -10.25
C LEU A 82 -3.58 2.62 -10.24
N LEU A 83 -3.42 3.42 -9.18
CA LEU A 83 -2.27 4.32 -9.02
C LEU A 83 -0.95 3.56 -8.99
N GLY A 84 -0.90 2.41 -8.31
CA GLY A 84 0.29 1.57 -8.25
C GLY A 84 0.68 1.00 -9.61
N ASN A 85 -0.30 0.61 -10.43
CA ASN A 85 -0.07 0.13 -11.79
C ASN A 85 0.43 1.27 -12.70
N ALA A 86 -0.21 2.44 -12.66
CA ALA A 86 0.23 3.61 -13.41
C ALA A 86 1.66 4.06 -13.03
N LEU A 87 2.00 4.01 -11.73
CA LEU A 87 3.34 4.32 -11.25
C LEU A 87 4.39 3.30 -11.73
N ALA A 88 4.01 2.02 -11.83
CA ALA A 88 4.91 0.95 -12.27
C ALA A 88 5.39 1.14 -13.73
N GLU A 89 4.68 1.91 -14.54
CA GLU A 89 5.08 2.29 -15.91
C GLU A 89 6.35 3.16 -15.93
N LEU A 90 6.78 3.72 -14.80
CA LEU A 90 8.09 4.40 -14.69
C LEU A 90 9.27 3.41 -14.70
N TYR A 91 9.00 2.11 -14.50
CA TYR A 91 10.01 1.07 -14.34
C TYR A 91 11.10 1.49 -13.33
N ASP A 92 10.67 2.04 -12.19
CA ASP A 92 11.53 2.53 -11.13
C ASP A 92 11.11 1.96 -9.78
N ASN A 93 11.95 1.11 -9.23
CA ASN A 93 11.72 0.44 -7.95
C ASN A 93 11.83 1.39 -6.74
N HIS A 94 12.31 2.63 -6.92
CA HIS A 94 12.38 3.64 -5.86
C HIS A 94 11.17 4.58 -5.87
N ALA A 95 10.35 4.56 -6.92
CA ALA A 95 9.08 5.27 -6.96
C ALA A 95 8.00 4.40 -6.28
N SER A 96 7.40 4.91 -5.20
CA SER A 96 6.35 4.20 -4.47
C SER A 96 5.24 5.12 -3.99
N LEU A 97 4.06 4.56 -3.77
CA LEU A 97 2.96 5.27 -3.12
C LEU A 97 3.18 5.31 -1.60
N GLY A 98 2.73 6.37 -0.95
CA GLY A 98 2.71 6.46 0.52
C GLY A 98 1.70 5.51 1.19
N THR A 99 0.97 4.71 0.41
CA THR A 99 0.02 3.72 0.91
C THR A 99 0.11 2.43 0.10
N ASN A 100 -0.01 1.30 0.79
CA ASN A 100 0.18 -0.03 0.21
C ASN A 100 -0.99 -0.95 0.56
N ARG A 101 -1.13 -2.03 -0.18
CA ARG A 101 -2.07 -3.12 0.07
C ARG A 101 -1.32 -4.45 0.21
N PRO A 102 -1.92 -5.50 0.81
CA PRO A 102 -1.28 -6.81 0.88
C PRO A 102 -0.76 -7.32 -0.47
N ASP A 103 -1.48 -7.01 -1.55
CA ASP A 103 -1.21 -7.36 -2.94
C ASP A 103 -0.53 -6.25 -3.77
N SER A 104 -0.03 -5.19 -3.13
CA SER A 104 0.84 -4.21 -3.81
C SER A 104 2.18 -4.84 -4.16
N ARG A 105 2.74 -4.46 -5.31
CA ARG A 105 4.14 -4.74 -5.65
C ARG A 105 5.04 -4.13 -4.58
N ARG A 106 6.05 -4.87 -4.13
CA ARG A 106 6.97 -4.43 -3.09
C ARG A 106 8.40 -4.75 -3.50
N LEU A 107 9.30 -3.80 -3.22
CA LEU A 107 10.72 -3.97 -3.44
C LEU A 107 11.29 -4.98 -2.42
N VAL A 108 12.11 -5.91 -2.88
CA VAL A 108 13.01 -6.68 -2.00
C VAL A 108 14.29 -5.87 -1.79
N PRO A 109 14.82 -5.72 -0.57
CA PRO A 109 14.33 -6.28 0.70
C PRO A 109 13.42 -5.35 1.52
N THR A 110 13.18 -4.12 1.07
CA THR A 110 12.58 -3.05 1.90
C THR A 110 11.09 -3.25 2.16
N GLY A 111 10.34 -3.79 1.20
CA GLY A 111 8.90 -4.07 1.31
C GLY A 111 8.54 -5.55 1.41
N THR A 112 9.41 -6.47 1.01
CA THR A 112 9.17 -7.91 1.14
C THR A 112 10.45 -8.66 1.49
N ASP A 113 10.31 -9.80 2.15
CA ASP A 113 11.38 -10.65 2.65
C ASP A 113 11.64 -11.90 1.79
N VAL A 114 11.00 -12.00 0.61
CA VAL A 114 11.17 -13.14 -0.31
C VAL A 114 11.45 -12.65 -1.74
N TRP A 115 12.53 -13.15 -2.35
CA TRP A 115 12.80 -12.99 -3.78
C TRP A 115 12.77 -14.36 -4.46
N ALA A 116 11.87 -14.51 -5.42
CA ALA A 116 11.71 -15.73 -6.21
C ALA A 116 11.76 -15.41 -7.70
N THR A 117 12.26 -16.35 -8.50
CA THR A 117 12.32 -16.26 -9.96
C THR A 117 11.88 -17.56 -10.61
N PHE A 118 11.47 -17.50 -11.87
CA PHE A 118 11.19 -18.70 -12.63
C PHE A 118 12.50 -19.35 -13.11
N VAL A 119 12.77 -20.56 -12.62
CA VAL A 119 13.87 -21.42 -13.06
C VAL A 119 13.26 -22.69 -13.65
N GLN A 120 13.47 -22.93 -14.95
CA GLN A 120 12.92 -24.08 -15.67
C GLN A 120 11.40 -24.23 -15.48
N GLY A 121 10.65 -23.11 -15.56
CA GLY A 121 9.20 -23.09 -15.42
C GLY A 121 8.67 -23.19 -13.98
N ARG A 122 9.53 -23.26 -12.96
CA ARG A 122 9.14 -23.30 -11.55
C ARG A 122 9.52 -22.00 -10.83
N ALA A 123 8.63 -21.48 -9.98
CA ALA A 123 8.93 -20.32 -9.15
C ALA A 123 9.82 -20.73 -7.97
N VAL A 124 11.14 -20.52 -8.08
CA VAL A 124 12.14 -20.90 -7.08
C VAL A 124 12.51 -19.69 -6.25
N VAL A 125 12.45 -19.83 -4.92
CA VAL A 125 12.94 -18.84 -3.97
C VAL A 125 14.46 -18.78 -4.05
N GLN A 126 15.01 -17.65 -4.45
CA GLN A 126 16.45 -17.47 -4.56
C GLN A 126 17.03 -16.83 -3.30
N GLN A 127 16.27 -15.93 -2.65
CA GLN A 127 16.71 -15.25 -1.45
C GLN A 127 15.55 -15.06 -0.48
N VAL A 128 15.86 -15.19 0.81
CA VAL A 128 14.97 -14.88 1.93
C VAL A 128 15.71 -13.91 2.84
N ARG A 129 15.03 -12.86 3.32
CA ARG A 129 15.63 -11.88 4.22
C ARG A 129 15.81 -12.48 5.61
N ALA A 130 17.07 -12.53 6.07
CA ALA A 130 17.42 -13.09 7.37
C ALA A 130 16.75 -12.35 8.53
N GLY A 131 16.19 -13.09 9.47
CA GLY A 131 15.52 -12.60 10.69
C GLY A 131 14.07 -12.15 10.51
N TYR A 132 13.51 -12.21 9.30
CA TYR A 132 12.16 -11.72 8.97
C TYR A 132 11.12 -12.86 8.91
N GLY A 133 9.86 -12.50 8.62
CA GLY A 133 8.70 -13.37 8.73
C GLY A 133 8.83 -14.65 7.90
N ALA A 134 9.27 -14.56 6.66
CA ALA A 134 9.44 -15.70 5.77
C ALA A 134 10.47 -16.70 6.30
N GLU A 135 11.63 -16.24 6.77
CA GLU A 135 12.64 -17.13 7.36
C GLU A 135 12.14 -17.77 8.66
N ARG A 136 11.47 -16.99 9.53
CA ARG A 136 10.87 -17.47 10.79
C ARG A 136 9.76 -18.50 10.55
N ALA A 137 9.05 -18.39 9.43
CA ALA A 137 8.06 -19.36 8.98
C ALA A 137 8.67 -20.61 8.33
N GLY A 138 10.01 -20.69 8.24
CA GLY A 138 10.72 -21.84 7.70
C GLY A 138 11.03 -21.76 6.20
N LEU A 139 10.71 -20.67 5.51
CA LEU A 139 11.05 -20.51 4.09
C LEU A 139 12.56 -20.38 3.93
N ARG A 140 13.13 -21.03 2.91
CA ARG A 140 14.56 -21.03 2.60
C ARG A 140 14.82 -20.86 1.10
N PRO A 141 15.98 -20.34 0.70
CA PRO A 141 16.45 -20.44 -0.68
C PRO A 141 16.39 -21.88 -1.19
N GLY A 142 15.98 -22.06 -2.44
CA GLY A 142 15.74 -23.37 -3.09
C GLY A 142 14.31 -23.89 -2.94
N ALA A 143 13.47 -23.32 -2.06
CA ALA A 143 12.07 -23.69 -1.98
C ALA A 143 11.32 -23.35 -3.29
N VAL A 144 10.36 -24.20 -3.67
CA VAL A 144 9.49 -23.96 -4.83
C VAL A 144 8.15 -23.43 -4.33
N ILE A 145 7.71 -22.30 -4.88
CA ILE A 145 6.39 -21.75 -4.63
C ILE A 145 5.40 -22.43 -5.57
N GLU A 146 4.55 -23.30 -5.04
CA GLU A 146 3.50 -23.96 -5.83
C GLU A 146 2.23 -23.11 -5.91
N THR A 147 1.81 -22.55 -4.76
CA THR A 147 0.61 -21.74 -4.64
C THR A 147 0.84 -20.49 -3.80
N VAL A 148 0.03 -19.46 -4.04
CA VAL A 148 -0.06 -18.24 -3.22
C VAL A 148 -1.53 -18.06 -2.85
N ASN A 149 -1.84 -18.11 -1.56
CA ASN A 149 -3.24 -18.09 -1.05
C ASN A 149 -4.12 -19.18 -1.69
N GLY A 150 -3.56 -20.37 -1.94
CA GLY A 150 -4.26 -21.49 -2.58
C GLY A 150 -4.39 -21.40 -4.10
N VAL A 151 -3.95 -20.30 -4.73
CA VAL A 151 -3.96 -20.13 -6.19
C VAL A 151 -2.61 -20.61 -6.77
N PRO A 152 -2.58 -21.44 -7.83
CA PRO A 152 -1.34 -21.83 -8.50
C PRO A 152 -0.49 -20.61 -8.86
N VAL A 153 0.82 -20.66 -8.59
CA VAL A 153 1.70 -19.50 -8.80
C VAL A 153 1.67 -19.00 -10.24
N SER A 154 1.55 -19.89 -11.22
CA SER A 154 1.46 -19.59 -12.65
C SER A 154 0.20 -18.80 -13.03
N GLU A 155 -0.86 -18.90 -12.23
CA GLU A 155 -2.07 -18.13 -12.37
C GLU A 155 -1.99 -16.83 -11.55
N ALA A 156 -1.51 -16.91 -10.31
CA ALA A 156 -1.43 -15.79 -9.38
C ALA A 156 -0.59 -14.61 -9.91
N ILE A 157 0.41 -14.89 -10.76
CA ILE A 157 1.25 -13.85 -11.37
C ILE A 157 0.62 -13.16 -12.57
N ARG A 158 -0.39 -13.75 -13.22
CA ARG A 158 -0.94 -13.24 -14.50
C ARG A 158 -1.33 -11.76 -14.45
N PRO A 159 -1.96 -11.24 -13.38
CA PRO A 159 -2.31 -9.81 -13.31
C PRO A 159 -1.11 -8.85 -13.27
N PHE A 160 0.12 -9.37 -13.09
CA PHE A 160 1.34 -8.59 -12.97
C PHE A 160 2.27 -8.71 -14.18
N LEU A 161 1.96 -9.62 -15.12
CA LEU A 161 2.70 -9.77 -16.37
C LEU A 161 2.15 -8.80 -17.43
N PRO A 162 2.98 -8.32 -18.36
CA PRO A 162 2.52 -7.59 -19.55
C PRO A 162 1.64 -8.45 -20.46
#